data_AF-A0A3N5JCI5-F1
#
_entry.id   AF-A0A3N5JCI5-F1
#
_cell.length_a   1.000
_cell.length_b   1.000
_cell.length_c   1.000
_cell.angle_alpha   90.00
_cell.angle_beta   90.00
_cell.angle_gamma   90.00
#
_symmetry.space_group_name_H-M   'P 1'
#
loop_
_entity.id
_entity.type
_entity.pdbx_description
1 polymer ?
#
loop_
_entity_poly.entity_id
_entity_poly.type
_entity_poly.pdbx_seq_one_letter_code
_entity_poly.pdbx_strand_id
1 'polypeptide(L)'
;MNAIYGLNPTGDRRSSMEPVGRREEAAGFKESLAQTVREIDGLQKEANQAIETMAAGEPKDVHEVMIAMEKAGISLRLMVQVRNKIITAYEEIMRLQV
;
A
#
# COMPACT_ATOMS: atom_id res chain seq x y z
N MET A 1 53.36 -49.00 16.40
CA MET A 1 53.88 -47.68 16.01
C MET A 1 52.82 -46.91 15.23
N ASN A 2 52.42 -45.74 15.78
CA ASN A 2 52.10 -44.44 15.16
C ASN A 2 51.18 -44.35 13.92
N ALA A 3 50.20 -43.43 13.82
CA ALA A 3 49.70 -42.40 14.73
C ALA A 3 48.28 -41.98 14.30
N ILE A 4 47.44 -41.72 15.30
CA ILE A 4 46.21 -40.91 15.22
C ILE A 4 46.62 -39.43 15.12
N TYR A 5 45.73 -38.61 14.55
CA TYR A 5 45.49 -37.16 14.75
C TYR A 5 45.42 -36.36 13.45
N GLY A 6 44.24 -35.82 13.19
CA GLY A 6 43.94 -34.86 12.13
C GLY A 6 42.48 -34.45 12.15
N LEU A 7 41.96 -34.09 13.33
CA LEU A 7 40.69 -33.38 13.47
C LEU A 7 40.85 -32.03 12.78
N ASN A 8 40.04 -31.73 11.77
CA ASN A 8 39.92 -30.38 11.24
C ASN A 8 38.82 -29.64 12.04
N PRO A 9 39.16 -28.62 12.84
CA PRO A 9 38.20 -27.91 13.66
C PRO A 9 37.55 -26.76 12.86
N THR A 10 36.23 -26.68 12.96
CA THR A 10 35.43 -25.45 12.99
C THR A 10 35.74 -24.34 11.97
N GLY A 11 34.91 -24.29 10.93
CA GLY A 11 34.64 -23.12 10.08
C GLY A 11 33.74 -23.64 8.96
N ASP A 12 32.46 -23.35 8.86
CA ASP A 12 31.81 -22.05 8.97
C ASP A 12 30.30 -22.34 9.12
N ARG A 13 29.74 -22.06 10.30
CA ARG A 13 28.27 -22.06 10.53
C ARG A 13 27.72 -20.64 10.49
N ARG A 14 28.29 -19.75 9.69
CA ARG A 14 27.59 -18.52 9.33
C ARG A 14 26.70 -18.86 8.14
N SER A 15 25.57 -19.49 8.45
CA SER A 15 24.37 -19.28 7.65
C SER A 15 24.20 -17.77 7.56
N SER A 16 24.62 -17.22 6.43
CA SER A 16 24.43 -15.83 6.07
C SER A 16 22.94 -15.60 6.12
N MET A 17 22.51 -14.95 7.19
CA MET A 17 21.18 -14.41 7.35
C MET A 17 21.01 -13.37 6.25
N GLU A 18 20.57 -13.84 5.08
CA GLU A 18 20.12 -12.99 3.99
C GLU A 18 19.05 -12.05 4.55
N PRO A 19 19.12 -10.74 4.33
CA PRO A 19 18.12 -9.81 4.81
C PRO A 19 16.86 -9.93 3.96
N VAL A 20 16.04 -10.97 4.21
CA VAL A 20 14.82 -11.26 3.43
C VAL A 20 13.70 -10.25 3.68
N GLY A 21 13.71 -9.49 4.79
CA GLY A 21 12.53 -8.71 5.19
C GLY A 21 12.25 -7.40 4.43
N ARG A 22 13.25 -6.73 3.84
CA ARG A 22 13.09 -5.30 3.49
C ARG A 22 12.55 -5.01 2.08
N ARG A 23 12.70 -5.94 1.13
CA ARG A 23 12.22 -5.77 -0.26
C ARG A 23 10.78 -6.23 -0.45
N GLU A 24 10.35 -7.28 0.24
CA GLU A 24 8.96 -7.76 0.17
C GLU A 24 7.97 -6.75 0.77
N GLU A 25 8.32 -6.12 1.90
CA GLU A 25 7.47 -5.11 2.56
C GLU A 25 7.22 -3.87 1.66
N ALA A 26 8.27 -3.39 0.98
CA ALA A 26 8.15 -2.24 0.07
C ALA A 26 7.31 -2.56 -1.18
N ALA A 27 7.42 -3.79 -1.71
CA ALA A 27 6.58 -4.26 -2.80
C ALA A 27 5.10 -4.36 -2.36
N GLY A 28 4.85 -4.81 -1.12
CA GLY A 28 3.51 -4.90 -0.55
C GLY A 28 2.82 -3.54 -0.36
N PHE A 29 3.56 -2.52 0.13
CA PHE A 29 2.99 -1.17 0.28
C PHE A 29 2.59 -0.56 -1.07
N LYS A 30 3.45 -0.68 -2.10
CA LYS A 30 3.15 -0.15 -3.43
C LYS A 30 1.89 -0.79 -4.03
N GLU A 31 1.77 -2.11 -3.92
CA GLU A 31 0.59 -2.82 -4.43
C GLU A 31 -0.67 -2.43 -3.66
N SER A 32 -0.59 -2.36 -2.33
CA SER A 32 -1.71 -1.92 -1.48
C SER A 32 -2.17 -0.50 -1.84
N LEU A 33 -1.22 0.44 -1.99
CA LEU A 33 -1.54 1.80 -2.40
C LEU A 33 -2.20 1.83 -3.79
N ALA A 34 -1.65 1.10 -4.76
CA ALA A 34 -2.23 1.01 -6.10
C ALA A 34 -3.65 0.42 -6.07
N GLN A 35 -3.87 -0.58 -5.23
CA GLN A 35 -5.18 -1.18 -5.01
C GLN A 35 -6.17 -0.18 -4.40
N THR A 36 -5.77 0.57 -3.37
CA THR A 36 -6.60 1.63 -2.78
C THR A 36 -6.96 2.71 -3.81
N VAL A 37 -6.04 3.11 -4.69
CA VAL A 37 -6.35 4.07 -5.77
C VAL A 37 -7.44 3.52 -6.69
N ARG A 38 -7.35 2.24 -7.07
CA ARG A 38 -8.37 1.57 -7.91
C ARG A 38 -9.72 1.50 -7.19
N GLU A 39 -9.73 1.23 -5.89
CA GLU A 39 -10.95 1.19 -5.09
C GLU A 39 -11.62 2.57 -5.01
N ILE A 40 -10.86 3.64 -4.83
CA ILE A 40 -11.39 5.00 -4.80
C ILE A 40 -11.96 5.41 -6.16
N ASP A 41 -11.32 5.04 -7.26
CA ASP A 41 -11.89 5.21 -8.61
C ASP A 41 -13.22 4.46 -8.77
N GLY A 42 -13.30 3.23 -8.24
CA GLY A 42 -14.54 2.46 -8.16
C GLY A 42 -15.64 3.19 -7.39
N LEU A 43 -15.34 3.69 -6.19
CA LEU A 43 -16.29 4.46 -5.37
C LEU A 43 -16.76 5.74 -6.08
N GLN A 44 -15.87 6.43 -6.79
CA GLN A 44 -16.24 7.62 -7.56
C GLN A 44 -17.20 7.29 -8.71
N LYS A 45 -16.95 6.19 -9.42
CA LYS A 45 -17.83 5.70 -10.50
C LYS A 45 -19.19 5.26 -9.96
N GLU A 46 -19.21 4.54 -8.84
CA GLU A 46 -20.44 4.13 -8.16
C GLU A 46 -21.28 5.34 -7.74
N ALA A 47 -20.65 6.35 -7.14
CA ALA A 47 -21.32 7.60 -6.77
C ALA A 47 -21.91 8.32 -7.99
N ASN A 48 -21.13 8.44 -9.08
CA ASN A 48 -21.61 9.07 -10.32
C ASN A 48 -22.80 8.30 -10.91
N GLN A 49 -22.72 6.98 -10.96
CA GLN A 49 -23.81 6.15 -11.47
C GLN A 49 -25.06 6.24 -10.58
N ALA A 50 -24.89 6.30 -9.26
CA ALA A 50 -26.00 6.51 -8.34
C ALA A 50 -26.71 7.85 -8.58
N ILE A 51 -25.94 8.92 -8.83
CA ILE A 51 -26.48 10.24 -9.19
C ILE A 51 -27.25 10.18 -10.52
N GLU A 52 -26.67 9.55 -11.55
CA GLU A 52 -27.31 9.40 -12.86
C GLU A 52 -28.62 8.62 -12.77
N THR A 53 -28.61 7.49 -12.06
CA THR A 53 -29.81 6.66 -11.84
C THR A 53 -30.91 7.45 -11.13
N MET A 54 -30.56 8.21 -10.10
CA MET A 54 -31.52 9.05 -9.38
C MET A 54 -32.08 10.17 -10.27
N ALA A 55 -31.23 10.82 -11.06
CA ALA A 55 -31.65 11.86 -12.00
C ALA A 55 -32.56 11.33 -13.12
N ALA A 56 -32.39 10.05 -13.49
CA ALA A 56 -33.25 9.35 -14.44
C ALA A 56 -34.64 9.00 -13.87
N GLY A 57 -34.90 9.27 -12.58
CA GLY A 57 -36.17 9.01 -11.93
C GLY A 57 -36.38 7.56 -11.50
N GLU A 58 -35.32 6.74 -11.48
CA GLU A 58 -35.40 5.43 -10.85
C GLU A 58 -35.54 5.58 -9.33
N PRO A 59 -36.34 4.72 -8.67
CA PRO A 59 -36.61 4.80 -7.23
C PRO A 59 -35.43 4.29 -6.38
N LYS A 60 -34.19 4.69 -6.70
CA LYS A 60 -33.08 4.51 -5.75
C LYS A 60 -33.29 5.48 -4.60
N ASP A 61 -33.13 4.96 -3.39
CA ASP A 61 -33.25 5.75 -2.17
C ASP A 61 -32.22 6.89 -2.22
N VAL A 62 -32.68 8.15 -2.11
CA VAL A 62 -31.79 9.33 -2.12
C VAL A 62 -30.69 9.20 -1.07
N HIS A 63 -30.98 8.51 0.04
CA HIS A 63 -30.03 8.16 1.08
C HIS A 63 -28.85 7.33 0.57
N GLU A 64 -29.08 6.36 -0.32
CA GLU A 64 -28.00 5.54 -0.90
C GLU A 64 -27.08 6.36 -1.77
N VAL A 65 -27.63 7.29 -2.57
CA VAL A 65 -26.85 8.22 -3.39
C VAL A 65 -25.99 9.10 -2.50
N MET A 66 -26.56 9.66 -1.43
CA MET A 66 -25.81 10.47 -0.47
C MET A 66 -24.69 9.68 0.21
N ILE A 67 -24.94 8.43 0.60
CA ILE A 67 -23.93 7.55 1.20
C ILE A 67 -22.79 7.26 0.21
N ALA A 68 -23.12 6.96 -1.05
CA ALA A 68 -22.12 6.69 -2.09
C ALA A 68 -21.24 7.92 -2.33
N MET A 69 -21.83 9.11 -2.41
CA MET A 69 -21.10 10.37 -2.55
C MET A 69 -20.18 10.64 -1.35
N GLU A 70 -20.67 10.46 -0.11
CA GLU A 70 -19.86 10.69 1.08
C GLU A 70 -18.69 9.69 1.18
N LYS A 71 -18.92 8.41 0.86
CA LYS A 71 -17.86 7.40 0.80
C LYS A 71 -16.77 7.79 -0.20
N ALA A 72 -17.15 8.17 -1.42
CA ALA A 72 -16.20 8.61 -2.44
C ALA A 72 -15.43 9.86 -1.97
N GLY A 73 -16.14 10.86 -1.43
CA GLY A 73 -15.55 12.10 -0.96
C GLY A 73 -14.58 11.94 0.20
N ILE A 74 -14.94 11.17 1.25
CA ILE A 74 -14.06 10.88 2.39
C ILE A 74 -12.82 10.12 1.93
N SER A 75 -13.00 9.09 1.10
CA SER A 75 -11.89 8.24 0.64
C SER A 75 -10.90 9.03 -0.22
N LEU A 76 -11.39 9.91 -1.09
CA LEU A 76 -10.54 10.80 -1.89
C LEU A 76 -9.74 11.78 -1.02
N ARG A 77 -10.38 12.39 -0.01
CA ARG A 77 -9.68 13.28 0.93
C ARG A 77 -8.56 12.55 1.67
N LEU A 78 -8.82 11.32 2.12
CA LEU A 78 -7.81 10.48 2.75
C LEU A 78 -6.64 10.20 1.79
N MET A 79 -6.93 9.83 0.54
CA MET A 79 -5.90 9.59 -0.48
C MET A 79 -5.01 10.80 -0.72
N VAL A 80 -5.58 12.00 -0.79
CA VAL A 80 -4.81 13.25 -0.94
C VAL A 80 -3.87 13.45 0.24
N GLN A 81 -4.33 13.18 1.47
CA GLN A 81 -3.46 13.26 2.66
C GLN A 81 -2.32 12.25 2.60
N VAL A 82 -2.59 11.01 2.20
CA VAL A 82 -1.56 9.97 2.01
C VAL A 82 -0.55 10.39 0.95
N ARG A 83 -1.02 10.86 -0.21
CA ARG A 83 -0.17 11.39 -1.30
C ARG A 83 0.75 12.50 -0.78
N ASN A 84 0.20 13.47 -0.05
CA ASN A 84 0.98 14.57 0.51
C ASN A 84 2.05 14.05 1.47
N LYS A 85 1.71 13.10 2.35
CA LYS A 85 2.67 12.54 3.31
C LYS A 85 3.81 11.78 2.62
N ILE A 86 3.53 11.07 1.52
CA ILE A 86 4.55 10.39 0.71
C ILE A 86 5.50 11.41 0.07
N ILE A 87 4.97 12.52 -0.48
CA ILE A 87 5.79 13.58 -1.06
C ILE A 87 6.69 14.20 0.01
N THR A 88 6.14 14.54 1.19
CA THR A 88 6.92 15.08 2.31
C THR A 88 8.01 14.10 2.76
N ALA A 89 7.70 12.81 2.89
CA ALA A 89 8.70 11.81 3.28
C ALA A 89 9.83 11.70 2.24
N TYR A 90 9.51 11.79 0.95
CA TYR A 90 10.51 11.84 -0.11
C TYR A 90 11.40 13.08 -0.02
N GLU A 91 10.81 14.26 0.20
CA GLU A 91 11.55 15.51 0.39
C GLU A 91 12.47 15.48 1.62
N GLU A 92 12.01 14.89 2.74
CA GLU A 92 12.80 14.73 3.96
C GLU A 92 14.04 13.86 3.73
N ILE A 93 13.91 12.74 3.01
CA ILE A 93 15.04 11.86 2.66
C ILE A 93 16.07 12.61 1.81
N MET A 94 15.62 13.41 0.84
CA MET A 94 16.52 14.21 0.00
C MET A 94 17.30 15.27 0.79
N ARG A 95 16.70 15.85 1.84
CA ARG A 95 17.37 16.83 2.70
C ARG A 95 18.43 16.24 3.63
N LEU A 96 18.38 14.93 3.91
CA LEU A 96 19.39 14.26 4.74
C LEU A 96 20.67 13.90 3.98
N GLN A 97 20.63 13.90 2.64
CA GLN A 97 21.74 13.45 1.79
C GLN A 97 22.58 14.58 1.19
N VAL A 98 22.30 15.84 1.55
CA VAL A 98 23.10 17.01 1.16
C VAL A 98 24.13 17.39 2.23
#